data_AF-A0A7J2ZFF8-F1
#
_entry.id   AF-A0A7J2ZFF8-F1
#
_cell.length_a   1.000
_cell.length_b   1.000
_cell.length_c   1.000
_cell.angle_alpha   90.00
_cell.angle_beta   90.00
_cell.angle_gamma   90.00
#
_symmetry.space_group_name_H-M   'P 1'
#
loop_
_entity.id
_entity.type
_entity.pdbx_description
1 polymer ?
#
loop_
_entity_poly.entity_id
_entity_poly.type
_entity_poly.pdbx_seq_one_letter_code
_entity_poly.pdbx_strand_id
1 'polypeptide(L)'
;MKKTLLFLLLFFSGCVLVDTSQDRCYHLWDPSQKDNCLVMVAAETMNISKCGEIEKTSLAEQCYSLLLSKGVAPNSSICAKLSGVLKDECFSRLAVSTNDSSYCMRMESSYYRDNCLSKLAISLLRPELCDSISVNTSRNACKNQVFSELALKNKEPQFCEMLVSEHAETQRDAVDACLFSMAKQFNDTSYCAKITNPFAKELCITGRIDPSTCDKIVEPQGKQACLYISAVYSKDPNACANLPSESMRNNCYLQVAKDTRNPKVCSSITVAVLREQCQQLTQS
;
A
#
# COMPACT_ATOMS: atom_id res chain seq x y z
N MET A 1 -3.76 -31.99 -74.86
CA MET A 1 -4.65 -33.17 -75.02
C MET A 1 -4.81 -33.86 -73.67
N LYS A 2 -6.07 -34.17 -73.30
CA LYS A 2 -6.55 -35.17 -72.30
C LYS A 2 -6.26 -34.87 -70.82
N LYS A 3 -7.29 -34.50 -70.02
CA LYS A 3 -8.33 -35.37 -69.34
C LYS A 3 -7.71 -36.09 -68.13
N THR A 4 -8.27 -36.26 -66.93
CA THR A 4 -9.52 -35.97 -66.17
C THR A 4 -9.33 -36.71 -64.82
N LEU A 5 -9.88 -36.21 -63.69
CA LEU A 5 -10.32 -36.88 -62.42
C LEU A 5 -9.86 -36.04 -61.20
N LEU A 6 -10.70 -35.39 -60.37
CA LEU A 6 -11.95 -35.75 -59.66
C LEU A 6 -11.71 -36.64 -58.40
N PHE A 7 -12.27 -36.18 -57.26
CA PHE A 7 -12.35 -36.76 -55.89
C PHE A 7 -11.10 -36.55 -55.00
N LEU A 8 -11.15 -36.05 -53.76
CA LEU A 8 -12.14 -36.20 -52.68
C LEU A 8 -12.11 -35.02 -51.68
N LEU A 9 -13.30 -34.49 -51.37
CA LEU A 9 -13.66 -33.74 -50.17
C LEU A 9 -13.88 -34.71 -49.00
N LEU A 10 -13.05 -34.72 -47.93
CA LEU A 10 -13.26 -35.40 -46.63
C LEU A 10 -12.09 -34.95 -45.69
N PHE A 11 -12.18 -34.36 -44.51
CA PHE A 11 -13.22 -34.10 -43.52
C PHE A 11 -12.97 -32.72 -42.88
N PHE A 12 -13.85 -31.75 -43.11
CA PHE A 12 -14.15 -30.77 -42.07
C PHE A 12 -14.97 -31.51 -41.01
N SER A 13 -14.30 -32.24 -40.10
CA SER A 13 -14.96 -32.67 -38.87
C SER A 13 -15.10 -31.42 -38.02
N GLY A 14 -16.22 -30.72 -38.25
CA GLY A 14 -16.59 -29.55 -37.49
C GLY A 14 -16.51 -29.87 -36.01
N CYS A 15 -15.74 -29.07 -35.29
CA CYS A 15 -16.05 -28.79 -33.89
C CYS A 15 -17.46 -28.19 -33.89
N VAL A 16 -18.44 -29.07 -33.80
CA VAL A 16 -19.77 -28.72 -33.33
C VAL A 16 -19.55 -28.34 -31.86
N LEU A 17 -19.16 -27.09 -31.63
CA LEU A 17 -19.27 -26.43 -30.33
C LEU A 17 -20.77 -26.23 -30.10
N VAL A 18 -21.46 -27.33 -29.80
CA VAL A 18 -22.79 -27.30 -29.21
C VAL A 18 -22.59 -26.84 -27.78
N ASP A 19 -22.56 -25.51 -27.65
CA ASP A 19 -22.57 -24.74 -26.42
C ASP A 19 -23.93 -24.95 -25.73
N THR A 20 -24.13 -26.13 -25.15
CA THR A 20 -25.36 -26.54 -24.43
C THR A 20 -25.12 -26.68 -22.94
N SER A 21 -23.98 -26.19 -22.43
CA SER A 21 -23.71 -26.28 -20.99
C SER A 21 -24.65 -25.39 -20.18
N GLN A 22 -25.08 -24.25 -20.75
CA GLN A 22 -25.84 -23.21 -20.04
C GLN A 22 -27.31 -23.58 -19.76
N ASP A 23 -27.99 -24.26 -20.69
CA ASP A 23 -29.42 -24.56 -20.53
C ASP A 23 -29.69 -25.73 -19.57
N ARG A 24 -28.67 -26.57 -19.31
CA ARG A 24 -28.82 -27.75 -18.45
C ARG A 24 -29.20 -27.42 -17.01
N CYS A 25 -28.80 -26.25 -16.50
CA CYS A 25 -29.12 -25.87 -15.12
C CYS A 25 -30.64 -25.70 -14.90
N TYR A 26 -31.40 -25.27 -15.92
CA TYR A 26 -32.84 -25.01 -15.77
C TYR A 26 -33.71 -26.26 -15.83
N HIS A 27 -33.14 -27.40 -16.23
CA HIS A 27 -33.83 -28.69 -16.22
C HIS A 27 -33.65 -29.45 -14.89
N LEU A 28 -32.85 -28.92 -13.96
CA LEU A 28 -32.69 -29.49 -12.63
C LEU A 28 -33.89 -29.14 -11.76
N TRP A 29 -34.53 -30.18 -11.20
CA TRP A 29 -35.72 -30.01 -10.36
C TRP A 29 -35.37 -29.56 -8.93
N ASP A 30 -34.21 -29.98 -8.41
CA ASP A 30 -33.74 -29.58 -7.09
C ASP A 30 -33.15 -28.15 -7.14
N PRO A 31 -33.70 -27.19 -6.37
CA PRO A 31 -33.22 -25.80 -6.39
C PRO A 31 -31.75 -25.65 -5.98
N SER A 32 -31.25 -26.49 -5.07
CA SER A 32 -29.85 -26.42 -4.63
C SER A 32 -28.91 -26.91 -5.74
N GLN A 33 -29.28 -27.95 -6.48
CA GLN A 33 -28.52 -28.43 -7.64
C GLN A 33 -28.51 -27.39 -8.77
N LYS A 34 -29.66 -26.75 -9.03
CA LYS A 34 -29.77 -25.66 -9.99
C LYS A 34 -28.84 -24.50 -9.63
N ASP A 35 -28.89 -24.02 -8.39
CA ASP A 35 -28.04 -22.92 -7.93
C ASP A 35 -26.54 -23.25 -8.05
N ASN A 36 -26.12 -24.45 -7.62
CA ASN A 36 -24.73 -24.89 -7.76
C ASN A 36 -24.30 -24.99 -9.24
N CYS A 37 -25.18 -25.48 -10.12
CA CYS A 37 -24.95 -25.50 -11.56
C CYS A 37 -24.73 -24.09 -12.10
N LEU A 38 -25.55 -23.12 -11.69
CA LEU A 38 -25.41 -21.72 -12.09
C LEU A 38 -24.09 -21.10 -11.62
N VAL A 39 -23.59 -21.43 -10.42
CA VAL A 39 -22.25 -20.99 -9.95
C VAL A 39 -21.16 -21.49 -10.88
N MET A 40 -21.18 -22.78 -11.24
CA MET A 40 -20.16 -23.37 -12.13
C MET A 40 -20.20 -22.72 -13.52
N VAL A 41 -21.38 -22.60 -14.11
CA VAL A 41 -21.55 -21.93 -15.41
C VAL A 41 -21.06 -20.48 -15.35
N ALA A 42 -21.40 -19.74 -14.30
CA ALA A 42 -20.92 -18.37 -14.10
C ALA A 42 -19.38 -18.35 -14.07
N ALA A 43 -18.76 -19.26 -13.31
CA ALA A 43 -17.31 -19.33 -13.11
C ALA A 43 -16.52 -19.77 -14.33
N GLU A 44 -17.11 -20.61 -15.20
CA GLU A 44 -16.52 -21.08 -16.46
C GLU A 44 -16.64 -20.04 -17.56
N THR A 45 -17.81 -19.40 -17.66
CA THR A 45 -18.11 -18.42 -18.73
C THR A 45 -17.73 -16.98 -18.35
N MET A 46 -17.35 -16.76 -17.09
CA MET A 46 -17.17 -15.42 -16.50
C MET A 46 -18.44 -14.55 -16.59
N ASN A 47 -19.62 -15.17 -16.74
CA ASN A 47 -20.89 -14.47 -16.87
C ASN A 47 -21.51 -14.16 -15.50
N ILE A 48 -21.27 -12.95 -15.02
CA ILE A 48 -21.75 -12.48 -13.72
C ILE A 48 -23.28 -12.35 -13.61
N SER A 49 -24.00 -12.28 -14.73
CA SER A 49 -25.46 -12.22 -14.69
C SER A 49 -26.05 -13.52 -14.11
N LYS A 50 -25.36 -14.65 -14.30
CA LYS A 50 -25.78 -15.97 -13.79
C LYS A 50 -25.82 -16.03 -12.27
N CYS A 51 -24.92 -15.31 -11.60
CA CYS A 51 -24.97 -15.18 -10.15
C CYS A 51 -26.26 -14.48 -9.66
N GLY A 52 -26.91 -13.68 -10.51
CA GLY A 52 -28.18 -13.02 -10.20
C GLY A 52 -29.41 -13.91 -10.33
N GLU A 53 -29.25 -15.10 -10.88
CA GLU A 53 -30.33 -16.08 -11.06
C GLU A 53 -30.36 -17.14 -9.94
N ILE A 54 -29.36 -17.12 -9.05
CA ILE A 54 -29.24 -18.02 -7.90
C ILE A 54 -30.24 -17.61 -6.81
N GLU A 55 -31.05 -18.55 -6.33
CA GLU A 55 -32.11 -18.29 -5.34
C GLU A 55 -31.54 -18.16 -3.93
N LYS A 56 -30.55 -18.99 -3.57
CA LYS A 56 -29.93 -18.93 -2.24
C LYS A 56 -28.95 -17.75 -2.14
N THR A 57 -29.33 -16.71 -1.39
CA THR A 57 -28.55 -15.47 -1.20
C THR A 57 -27.07 -15.70 -0.88
N SER A 58 -26.77 -16.58 0.08
CA SER A 58 -25.38 -16.83 0.48
C SER A 58 -24.53 -17.45 -0.64
N LEU A 59 -25.15 -18.23 -1.54
CA LEU A 59 -24.48 -18.86 -2.67
C LEU A 59 -24.33 -17.87 -3.84
N ALA A 60 -25.31 -16.98 -4.02
CA ALA A 60 -25.22 -15.88 -4.97
C ALA A 60 -24.05 -14.93 -4.63
N GLU A 61 -23.89 -14.56 -3.35
CA GLU A 61 -22.75 -13.74 -2.89
C GLU A 61 -21.40 -14.42 -3.12
N GLN A 62 -21.31 -15.73 -2.87
CA GLN A 62 -20.11 -16.52 -3.17
C GLN A 62 -19.79 -16.52 -4.67
N CYS A 63 -20.81 -16.67 -5.52
CA CYS A 63 -20.67 -16.59 -6.98
C CYS A 63 -20.09 -15.23 -7.42
N TYR A 64 -20.66 -14.12 -6.93
CA TYR A 64 -20.14 -12.78 -7.24
C TYR A 64 -18.70 -12.59 -6.75
N SER A 65 -18.40 -12.98 -5.50
CA SER A 65 -17.06 -12.88 -4.92
C SER A 65 -16.02 -13.66 -5.74
N LEU A 66 -16.36 -14.90 -6.14
CA LEU A 66 -15.52 -15.73 -6.99
C LEU A 66 -15.19 -15.02 -8.30
N LEU A 67 -16.18 -14.47 -9.01
CA LEU A 67 -15.95 -13.79 -10.28
C LEU A 67 -15.13 -12.51 -10.15
N LEU A 68 -15.36 -11.73 -9.09
CA LEU A 68 -14.54 -10.54 -8.79
C LEU A 68 -13.09 -10.92 -8.47
N SER A 69 -12.85 -12.07 -7.84
CA SER A 69 -11.49 -12.58 -7.60
C SER A 69 -10.81 -13.07 -8.89
N LYS A 70 -11.58 -13.54 -9.87
CA LYS A 70 -11.12 -13.94 -11.20
C LYS A 70 -10.93 -12.78 -12.18
N GLY A 71 -11.12 -11.53 -11.73
CA GLY A 71 -10.86 -10.33 -12.53
C GLY A 71 -12.06 -9.78 -13.30
N VAL A 72 -13.28 -10.26 -13.05
CA VAL A 72 -14.48 -9.57 -13.54
C VAL A 72 -14.55 -8.18 -12.91
N ALA A 73 -14.71 -7.15 -13.74
CA ALA A 73 -14.77 -5.77 -13.26
C ALA A 73 -16.02 -5.56 -12.36
N PRO A 74 -15.87 -4.97 -11.16
CA PRO A 74 -17.01 -4.65 -10.32
C PRO A 74 -17.85 -3.55 -10.99
N ASN A 75 -19.15 -3.55 -10.68
CA ASN A 75 -20.01 -2.40 -10.95
C ASN A 75 -20.93 -2.13 -9.76
N SER A 76 -21.51 -0.93 -9.74
CA SER A 76 -22.41 -0.45 -8.69
C SER A 76 -23.56 -1.41 -8.36
N SER A 77 -24.16 -2.05 -9.38
CA SER A 77 -25.29 -2.96 -9.20
C SER A 77 -24.87 -4.30 -8.61
N ILE A 78 -23.69 -4.81 -8.98
CA ILE A 78 -23.13 -6.05 -8.42
C ILE A 78 -22.76 -5.83 -6.96
N CYS A 79 -22.00 -4.77 -6.65
CA CYS A 79 -21.56 -4.51 -5.28
C CYS A 79 -22.74 -4.32 -4.32
N ALA A 80 -23.85 -3.73 -4.80
CA ALA A 80 -25.05 -3.56 -3.99
C ALA A 80 -25.74 -4.88 -3.58
N LYS A 81 -25.44 -6.00 -4.27
CA LYS A 81 -25.99 -7.34 -3.94
C LYS A 81 -25.15 -8.11 -2.92
N LEU A 82 -23.97 -7.60 -2.58
CA LEU A 82 -23.10 -8.19 -1.55
C LEU A 82 -23.43 -7.59 -0.19
N SER A 83 -23.01 -8.26 0.88
CA SER A 83 -23.13 -7.79 2.26
C SER A 83 -21.77 -7.75 2.99
N GLY A 84 -21.70 -6.96 4.07
CA GLY A 84 -20.56 -6.89 4.97
C GLY A 84 -19.24 -6.56 4.26
N VAL A 85 -18.18 -7.31 4.59
CA VAL A 85 -16.82 -7.05 4.08
C VAL A 85 -16.74 -7.17 2.54
N LEU A 86 -17.44 -8.13 1.94
CA LEU A 86 -17.41 -8.34 0.49
C LEU A 86 -17.99 -7.14 -0.28
N LYS A 87 -19.06 -6.54 0.26
CA LYS A 87 -19.66 -5.32 -0.27
C LYS A 87 -18.68 -4.16 -0.23
N ASP A 88 -18.05 -3.96 0.92
CA ASP A 88 -17.12 -2.87 1.14
C ASP A 88 -15.88 -3.01 0.24
N GLU A 89 -15.31 -4.21 0.12
CA GLU A 89 -14.20 -4.46 -0.80
C GLU A 89 -14.59 -4.21 -2.26
N CYS A 90 -15.79 -4.63 -2.68
CA CYS A 90 -16.29 -4.41 -4.03
C CYS A 90 -16.40 -2.91 -4.36
N PHE A 91 -17.02 -2.12 -3.47
CA PHE A 91 -17.11 -0.68 -3.65
C PHE A 91 -15.73 0.00 -3.59
N SER A 92 -14.78 -0.54 -2.82
CA SER A 92 -13.42 0.02 -2.74
C SER A 92 -12.69 -0.09 -4.06
N ARG A 93 -12.77 -1.28 -4.69
CA ARG A 93 -12.19 -1.50 -6.02
C ARG A 93 -12.83 -0.60 -7.06
N LEU A 94 -14.16 -0.42 -7.01
CA LEU A 94 -14.88 0.46 -7.93
C LEU A 94 -14.47 1.93 -7.74
N ALA A 95 -14.34 2.39 -6.50
CA ALA A 95 -13.89 3.74 -6.18
C ALA A 95 -12.50 4.02 -6.77
N VAL A 96 -11.55 3.08 -6.59
CA VAL A 96 -10.19 3.21 -7.11
C VAL A 96 -10.13 3.11 -8.63
N SER A 97 -10.85 2.20 -9.25
CA SER A 97 -10.81 2.03 -10.72
C SER A 97 -11.47 3.19 -11.48
N THR A 98 -12.39 3.90 -10.82
CA THR A 98 -13.12 5.04 -11.42
C THR A 98 -12.64 6.39 -10.91
N ASN A 99 -11.75 6.42 -9.91
CA ASN A 99 -11.35 7.64 -9.18
C ASN A 99 -12.54 8.41 -8.59
N ASP A 100 -13.64 7.72 -8.24
CA ASP A 100 -14.85 8.31 -7.69
C ASP A 100 -15.05 7.92 -6.22
N SER A 101 -14.85 8.89 -5.33
CA SER A 101 -14.98 8.70 -3.88
C SER A 101 -16.42 8.47 -3.41
N SER A 102 -17.42 8.77 -4.24
CA SER A 102 -18.83 8.51 -3.89
C SER A 102 -19.09 7.03 -3.65
N TYR A 103 -18.31 6.13 -4.27
CA TYR A 103 -18.37 4.70 -4.00
C TYR A 103 -17.84 4.33 -2.60
N CYS A 104 -16.83 5.04 -2.06
CA CYS A 104 -16.40 4.85 -0.67
C CYS A 104 -17.54 5.13 0.32
N MET A 105 -18.38 6.13 0.02
CA MET A 105 -19.51 6.51 0.87
C MET A 105 -20.64 5.46 0.92
N ARG A 106 -20.60 4.45 0.05
CA ARG A 106 -21.58 3.35 0.01
C ARG A 106 -21.19 2.14 0.86
N MET A 107 -20.02 2.19 1.50
CA MET A 107 -19.54 1.16 2.40
C MET A 107 -20.23 1.22 3.75
N GLU A 108 -20.49 0.05 4.32
CA GLU A 108 -21.14 -0.12 5.63
C GLU A 108 -20.15 0.15 6.75
N SER A 109 -18.96 -0.43 6.69
CA SER A 109 -17.92 -0.23 7.70
C SER A 109 -17.23 1.12 7.55
N SER A 110 -17.20 1.90 8.63
CA SER A 110 -16.41 3.14 8.69
C SER A 110 -14.92 2.88 8.47
N TYR A 111 -14.40 1.74 8.93
CA TYR A 111 -13.00 1.36 8.73
C TYR A 111 -12.66 1.20 7.24
N TYR A 112 -13.47 0.44 6.48
CA TYR A 112 -13.23 0.27 5.05
C TYR A 112 -13.48 1.57 4.27
N ARG A 113 -14.50 2.33 4.65
CA ARG A 113 -14.78 3.65 4.06
C ARG A 113 -13.61 4.62 4.22
N ASP A 114 -13.11 4.78 5.43
CA ASP A 114 -12.00 5.69 5.74
C ASP A 114 -10.73 5.29 4.99
N ASN A 115 -10.43 3.98 4.93
CA ASN A 115 -9.30 3.46 4.16
C ASN A 115 -9.46 3.69 2.66
N CYS A 116 -10.67 3.54 2.12
CA CYS A 116 -10.99 3.83 0.73
C CYS A 116 -10.75 5.30 0.39
N LEU A 117 -11.29 6.21 1.22
CA LEU A 117 -11.10 7.66 1.08
C LEU A 117 -9.63 8.04 1.16
N SER A 118 -8.88 7.48 2.11
CA SER A 118 -7.45 7.75 2.26
C SER A 118 -6.65 7.33 1.02
N LYS A 119 -6.88 6.11 0.52
CA LYS A 119 -6.22 5.63 -0.71
C LYS A 119 -6.48 6.54 -1.90
N LEU A 120 -7.73 6.95 -2.12
CA LEU A 120 -8.09 7.86 -3.19
C LEU A 120 -7.50 9.26 -3.01
N ALA A 121 -7.52 9.79 -1.79
CA ALA A 121 -6.93 11.09 -1.47
C ALA A 121 -5.45 11.13 -1.86
N ILE A 122 -4.70 10.08 -1.51
CA ILE A 122 -3.27 9.93 -1.81
C ILE A 122 -3.04 9.73 -3.31
N SER A 123 -3.76 8.81 -3.96
CA SER A 123 -3.54 8.51 -5.39
C SER A 123 -3.90 9.69 -6.30
N LEU A 124 -4.88 10.49 -5.90
CA LEU A 124 -5.34 11.67 -6.66
C LEU A 124 -4.70 12.97 -6.20
N LEU A 125 -3.96 12.96 -5.08
CA LEU A 125 -3.43 14.15 -4.40
C LEU A 125 -4.51 15.18 -4.07
N ARG A 126 -5.64 14.69 -3.53
CA ARG A 126 -6.84 15.48 -3.18
C ARG A 126 -7.05 15.50 -1.67
N PRO A 127 -6.49 16.48 -0.93
CA PRO A 127 -6.54 16.50 0.53
C PRO A 127 -7.96 16.64 1.10
N GLU A 128 -8.89 17.21 0.34
CA GLU A 128 -10.30 17.35 0.74
C GLU A 128 -11.01 15.99 0.91
N LEU A 129 -10.54 14.94 0.25
CA LEU A 129 -11.07 13.58 0.45
C LEU A 129 -10.77 13.04 1.86
N CYS A 130 -9.67 13.50 2.46
CA CYS A 130 -9.33 13.14 3.83
C CYS A 130 -10.34 13.70 4.85
N ASP A 131 -11.00 14.83 4.57
CA ASP A 131 -11.92 15.48 5.53
C ASP A 131 -13.11 14.61 5.92
N SER A 132 -13.48 13.67 5.06
CA SER A 132 -14.58 12.71 5.30
C SER A 132 -14.17 11.50 6.13
N ILE A 133 -12.88 11.34 6.47
CA ILE A 133 -12.38 10.25 7.32
C ILE A 133 -12.86 10.46 8.76
N SER A 134 -13.51 9.46 9.35
CA SER A 134 -14.15 9.57 10.67
C SER A 134 -13.17 9.72 11.83
N VAL A 135 -12.04 9.01 11.80
CA VAL A 135 -11.06 9.02 12.89
C VAL A 135 -10.05 10.16 12.70
N ASN A 136 -9.90 11.05 13.69
CA ASN A 136 -9.05 12.24 13.60
C ASN A 136 -7.58 11.93 13.29
N THR A 137 -7.02 10.91 13.95
CA THR A 137 -5.63 10.48 13.72
C THR A 137 -5.44 9.95 12.30
N SER A 138 -6.36 9.12 11.80
CA SER A 138 -6.36 8.63 10.41
C SER A 138 -6.54 9.76 9.39
N ARG A 139 -7.40 10.74 9.69
CA ARG A 139 -7.61 11.94 8.87
C ARG A 139 -6.34 12.76 8.74
N ASN A 140 -5.67 13.03 9.87
CA ASN A 140 -4.41 13.78 9.89
C ASN A 140 -3.30 13.03 9.16
N ALA A 141 -3.20 11.71 9.35
CA ALA A 141 -2.25 10.87 8.62
C ALA A 141 -2.49 10.94 7.10
N CYS A 142 -3.75 10.83 6.65
CA CYS A 142 -4.13 11.00 5.24
C CYS A 142 -3.69 12.36 4.69
N LYS A 143 -4.04 13.45 5.37
CA LYS A 143 -3.67 14.82 4.95
C LYS A 143 -2.15 14.99 4.86
N ASN A 144 -1.42 14.54 5.88
CA ASN A 144 0.02 14.67 5.92
C ASN A 144 0.70 13.92 4.79
N GLN A 145 0.20 12.73 4.45
CA GLN A 145 0.71 11.98 3.31
C GLN A 145 0.43 12.71 1.99
N VAL A 146 -0.79 13.20 1.78
CA VAL A 146 -1.15 13.97 0.56
C VAL A 146 -0.30 15.23 0.42
N PHE A 147 -0.14 16.02 1.48
CA PHE A 147 0.66 17.24 1.44
C PHE A 147 2.16 16.96 1.25
N SER A 148 2.69 15.90 1.85
CA SER A 148 4.08 15.49 1.62
C SER A 148 4.30 15.14 0.14
N GLU A 149 3.41 14.34 -0.45
CA GLU A 149 3.49 13.98 -1.88
C GLU A 149 3.34 15.21 -2.79
N LEU A 150 2.45 16.16 -2.46
CA LEU A 150 2.34 17.43 -3.17
C LEU A 150 3.63 18.26 -3.09
N ALA A 151 4.25 18.34 -1.90
CA ALA A 151 5.53 19.02 -1.71
C ALA A 151 6.61 18.46 -2.63
N LEU A 152 6.74 17.13 -2.67
CA LEU A 152 7.73 16.44 -3.51
C LEU A 152 7.39 16.57 -5.01
N LYS A 153 6.15 16.31 -5.39
CA LYS A 153 5.73 16.34 -6.81
C LYS A 153 5.88 17.74 -7.41
N ASN A 154 5.52 18.78 -6.66
CA ASN A 154 5.50 20.16 -7.15
C ASN A 154 6.80 20.91 -6.81
N LYS A 155 7.68 20.35 -5.98
CA LYS A 155 8.88 21.00 -5.43
C LYS A 155 8.57 22.27 -4.62
N GLU A 156 7.39 22.30 -4.01
CA GLU A 156 6.86 23.47 -3.30
C GLU A 156 6.83 23.20 -1.79
N PRO A 157 7.73 23.82 -1.01
CA PRO A 157 7.86 23.54 0.43
C PRO A 157 6.67 24.05 1.25
N GLN A 158 5.84 24.93 0.69
CA GLN A 158 4.62 25.43 1.33
C GLN A 158 3.66 24.29 1.72
N PHE A 159 3.65 23.18 0.99
CA PHE A 159 2.85 22.01 1.38
C PHE A 159 3.37 21.34 2.66
N CYS A 160 4.68 21.41 2.96
CA CYS A 160 5.19 20.92 4.24
C CYS A 160 4.63 21.75 5.42
N GLU A 161 4.36 23.03 5.23
CA GLU A 161 3.78 23.91 6.25
C GLU A 161 2.29 23.59 6.51
N MET A 162 1.63 22.88 5.59
CA MET A 162 0.24 22.43 5.72
C MET A 162 0.08 21.13 6.52
N LEU A 163 1.19 20.50 6.94
CA LEU A 163 1.14 19.29 7.76
C LEU A 163 0.46 19.59 9.10
N VAL A 164 -0.43 18.69 9.52
CA VAL A 164 -1.28 18.82 10.69
C VAL A 164 -0.91 17.81 11.76
N SER A 165 -1.05 18.21 13.02
CA SER A 165 -0.80 17.35 14.19
C SER A 165 -1.62 17.88 15.38
N GLU A 166 -1.94 16.98 16.32
CA GLU A 166 -2.64 17.36 17.57
C GLU A 166 -1.75 18.19 18.50
N HIS A 167 -0.43 18.00 18.43
CA HIS A 167 0.55 18.76 19.21
C HIS A 167 1.42 19.61 18.28
N ALA A 168 1.69 20.85 18.69
CA ALA A 168 2.48 21.81 17.90
C ALA A 168 3.94 21.36 17.74
N GLU A 169 4.50 20.64 18.71
CA GLU A 169 5.88 20.17 18.66
C GLU A 169 6.06 19.08 17.60
N THR A 170 5.19 18.07 17.62
CA THR A 170 5.17 17.01 16.60
C THR A 170 4.80 17.55 15.21
N GLN A 171 4.09 18.68 15.12
CA GLN A 171 3.89 19.37 13.85
C GLN A 171 5.21 19.90 13.28
N ARG A 172 6.03 20.56 14.10
CA ARG A 172 7.34 21.07 13.67
C ARG A 172 8.25 19.95 13.19
N ASP A 173 8.28 18.82 13.91
CA ASP A 173 9.08 17.67 13.52
C ASP A 173 8.64 17.08 12.17
N ALA A 174 7.33 17.04 11.90
CA ALA A 174 6.80 16.59 10.62
C ALA A 174 7.17 17.53 9.47
N VAL A 175 7.09 18.86 9.69
CA VAL A 175 7.52 19.90 8.73
C VAL A 175 9.00 19.73 8.41
N ASP A 176 9.84 19.60 9.44
CA ASP A 176 11.28 19.43 9.31
C ASP A 176 11.64 18.14 8.54
N ALA A 177 10.94 17.04 8.82
CA ALA A 177 11.12 15.77 8.09
C ALA A 177 10.70 15.87 6.61
N CYS A 178 9.64 16.61 6.31
CA CYS A 178 9.19 16.89 4.94
C CYS A 178 10.24 17.70 4.18
N LEU A 179 10.73 18.80 4.76
CA LEU A 179 11.78 19.65 4.18
C LEU A 179 13.10 18.89 3.98
N PHE A 180 13.47 18.03 4.93
CA PHE A 180 14.62 17.15 4.81
C PHE A 180 14.48 16.20 3.60
N SER A 181 13.29 15.63 3.41
CA SER A 181 13.00 14.74 2.28
C SER A 181 13.10 15.46 0.94
N MET A 182 12.62 16.71 0.88
CA MET A 182 12.78 17.57 -0.29
C MET A 182 14.26 17.85 -0.59
N ALA A 183 15.05 18.24 0.43
CA ALA A 183 16.48 18.50 0.28
C ALA A 183 17.21 17.30 -0.33
N LYS A 184 16.91 16.10 0.17
CA LYS A 184 17.49 14.85 -0.31
C LYS A 184 17.03 14.50 -1.73
N GLN A 185 15.74 14.60 -2.03
CA GLN A 185 15.20 14.22 -3.33
C GLN A 185 15.66 15.14 -4.46
N PHE A 186 15.76 16.44 -4.20
CA PHE A 186 16.16 17.43 -5.20
C PHE A 186 17.65 17.80 -5.13
N ASN A 187 18.38 17.24 -4.16
CA ASN A 187 19.77 17.58 -3.88
C ASN A 187 19.96 19.10 -3.74
N ASP A 188 19.05 19.75 -3.02
CA ASP A 188 18.99 21.20 -2.84
C ASP A 188 19.01 21.53 -1.34
N THR A 189 20.14 22.03 -0.85
CA THR A 189 20.33 22.35 0.56
C THR A 189 19.60 23.61 1.00
N SER A 190 19.00 24.38 0.08
CA SER A 190 18.19 25.55 0.43
C SER A 190 16.97 25.16 1.29
N TYR A 191 16.43 23.95 1.11
CA TYR A 191 15.37 23.43 1.97
C TYR A 191 15.84 23.21 3.42
N CYS A 192 17.10 22.84 3.63
CA CYS A 192 17.68 22.66 4.97
C CYS A 192 17.69 23.97 5.78
N ALA A 193 17.80 25.12 5.12
CA ALA A 193 17.78 26.42 5.80
C ALA A 193 16.47 26.67 6.56
N LYS A 194 15.37 26.06 6.09
CA LYS A 194 14.01 26.17 6.65
C LYS A 194 13.73 25.20 7.80
N ILE A 195 14.57 24.19 7.98
CA ILE A 195 14.44 23.22 9.07
C ILE A 195 14.67 23.95 10.40
N THR A 196 13.75 23.79 11.35
CA THR A 196 13.79 24.48 12.64
C THR A 196 14.58 23.71 13.68
N ASN A 197 14.50 22.39 13.66
CA ASN A 197 15.27 21.48 14.50
C ASN A 197 16.77 21.60 14.12
N PRO A 198 17.64 22.11 15.02
CA PRO A 198 19.04 22.37 14.70
C PRO A 198 19.80 21.11 14.25
N PHE A 199 19.43 19.96 14.82
CA PHE A 199 20.05 18.68 14.50
C PHE A 199 19.65 18.19 13.11
N ALA A 200 18.35 18.21 12.80
CA ALA A 200 17.88 17.81 11.47
C ALA A 200 18.44 18.76 10.40
N LYS A 201 18.58 20.05 10.72
CA LYS A 201 19.20 21.06 9.85
C LYS A 201 20.66 20.77 9.56
N GLU A 202 21.46 20.49 10.59
CA GLU A 202 22.88 20.16 10.42
C GLU A 202 23.08 18.88 9.60
N LEU A 203 22.30 17.83 9.91
CA LEU A 203 22.30 16.59 9.14
C LEU A 203 21.95 16.85 7.67
N CYS A 204 20.96 17.69 7.42
CA CYS A 204 20.50 18.03 6.08
C CYS A 204 21.60 18.74 5.27
N ILE A 205 22.31 19.70 5.88
CA ILE A 205 23.34 20.50 5.22
C ILE A 205 24.59 19.68 4.93
N THR A 206 25.06 18.91 5.92
CA THR A 206 26.37 18.24 5.85
C THR A 206 26.30 16.78 5.43
N GLY A 207 25.10 16.19 5.47
CA GLY A 207 24.88 14.75 5.29
C GLY A 207 25.42 13.89 6.44
N ARG A 208 25.92 14.51 7.52
CA ARG A 208 26.50 13.86 8.70
C ARG A 208 26.08 14.59 9.97
N ILE A 209 26.25 13.95 11.13
CA ILE A 209 26.12 14.64 12.42
C ILE A 209 27.41 14.41 13.17
N ASP A 210 28.09 15.48 13.58
CA ASP A 210 29.14 15.41 14.57
C ASP A 210 28.55 14.90 15.90
N PRO A 211 29.02 13.77 16.44
CA PRO A 211 28.55 13.24 17.73
C PRO A 211 28.57 14.27 18.86
N SER A 212 29.51 15.24 18.84
CA SER A 212 29.58 16.31 19.85
C SER A 212 28.34 17.22 19.87
N THR A 213 27.61 17.27 18.75
CA THR A 213 26.34 18.01 18.65
C THR A 213 25.26 17.37 19.51
N CYS A 214 25.28 16.03 19.65
CA CYS A 214 24.33 15.31 20.49
C CYS A 214 24.51 15.60 21.99
N ASP A 215 25.71 16.02 22.40
CA ASP A 215 25.97 16.36 23.80
C ASP A 215 25.28 17.64 24.27
N LYS A 216 24.85 18.49 23.32
CA LYS A 216 24.10 19.72 23.61
C LYS A 216 22.61 19.46 23.86
N ILE A 217 22.13 18.24 23.64
CA ILE A 217 20.71 17.90 23.81
C ILE A 217 20.45 17.54 25.27
N VAL A 218 19.60 18.35 25.92
CA VAL A 218 19.22 18.17 27.33
C VAL A 218 18.28 16.98 27.51
N GLU A 219 17.32 16.81 26.59
CA GLU A 219 16.34 15.74 26.69
C GLU A 219 16.97 14.37 26.41
N PRO A 220 16.88 13.39 27.33
CA PRO A 220 17.52 12.09 27.17
C PRO A 220 17.12 11.34 25.90
N GLN A 221 15.83 11.39 25.53
CA GLN A 221 15.31 10.71 24.34
C GLN A 221 15.84 11.37 23.06
N GLY A 222 15.84 12.70 22.99
CA GLY A 222 16.42 13.44 21.88
C GLY A 222 17.92 13.18 21.71
N LYS A 223 18.67 13.10 22.82
CA LYS A 223 20.10 12.76 22.79
C LYS A 223 20.35 11.36 22.23
N GLN A 224 19.56 10.38 22.67
CA GLN A 224 19.66 9.00 22.18
C GLN A 224 19.33 8.89 20.69
N ALA A 225 18.27 9.56 20.25
CA ALA A 225 17.90 9.61 18.83
C ALA A 225 19.02 10.25 17.99
N CYS A 226 19.60 11.36 18.46
CA CYS A 226 20.72 12.02 17.81
C CYS A 226 21.92 11.09 17.63
N LEU A 227 22.34 10.40 18.70
CA LEU A 227 23.46 9.46 18.65
C LEU A 227 23.20 8.30 17.68
N TYR A 228 21.96 7.78 17.65
CA TYR A 228 21.58 6.68 16.76
C TYR A 228 21.70 7.11 15.30
N ILE A 229 21.11 8.26 14.96
CA ILE A 229 21.12 8.80 13.60
C ILE A 229 22.55 9.16 13.20
N SER A 230 23.34 9.78 14.06
CA SER A 230 24.75 10.10 13.80
C SER A 230 25.56 8.85 13.44
N ALA A 231 25.39 7.75 14.19
CA ALA A 231 26.07 6.48 13.93
C ALA A 231 25.64 5.86 12.58
N VAL A 232 24.34 5.82 12.30
CA VAL A 232 23.80 5.26 11.04
C VAL A 232 24.25 6.07 9.82
N TYR A 233 24.14 7.40 9.86
CA TYR A 233 24.48 8.26 8.73
C TYR A 233 25.98 8.39 8.51
N SER A 234 26.79 8.39 9.58
CA SER A 234 28.25 8.34 9.44
C SER A 234 28.74 6.98 8.92
N LYS A 235 27.87 5.95 8.95
CA LYS A 235 28.19 4.56 8.65
C LYS A 235 29.32 4.01 9.53
N ASP A 236 29.49 4.58 10.73
CA ASP A 236 30.50 4.14 11.69
C ASP A 236 29.86 3.17 12.70
N PRO A 237 30.17 1.87 12.63
CA PRO A 237 29.63 0.90 13.58
C PRO A 237 30.13 1.18 15.01
N ASN A 238 31.29 1.80 15.22
CA ASN A 238 31.79 2.06 16.58
C ASN A 238 30.90 3.06 17.32
N ALA A 239 30.31 4.02 16.60
CA ALA A 239 29.38 4.98 17.17
C ALA A 239 28.10 4.29 17.73
N CYS A 240 27.70 3.13 17.18
CA CYS A 240 26.58 2.36 17.73
C CYS A 240 26.85 1.87 19.15
N ALA A 241 28.10 1.62 19.55
CA ALA A 241 28.44 1.15 20.90
C ALA A 241 28.06 2.15 22.01
N ASN A 242 27.95 3.44 21.66
CA ASN A 242 27.65 4.52 22.59
C ASN A 242 26.15 4.66 22.90
N LEU A 243 25.27 3.88 22.25
CA LEU A 243 23.84 3.94 22.54
C LEU A 243 23.51 3.20 23.85
N PRO A 244 22.66 3.77 24.72
CA PRO A 244 22.45 3.21 26.06
C PRO A 244 21.61 1.92 26.04
N SER A 245 20.62 1.83 25.15
CA SER A 245 19.75 0.66 25.02
C SER A 245 20.36 -0.41 24.13
N GLU A 246 20.38 -1.66 24.59
CA GLU A 246 20.80 -2.82 23.80
C GLU A 246 19.99 -2.97 22.51
N SER A 247 18.67 -2.73 22.58
CA SER A 247 17.80 -2.76 21.41
C SER A 247 18.21 -1.70 20.38
N MET A 248 18.49 -0.47 20.83
CA MET A 248 18.96 0.60 19.93
C MET A 248 20.33 0.28 19.33
N ARG A 249 21.27 -0.28 20.12
CA ARG A 249 22.58 -0.73 19.62
C ARG A 249 22.43 -1.76 18.52
N ASN A 250 21.65 -2.81 18.76
CA ASN A 250 21.42 -3.88 17.81
C ASN A 250 20.78 -3.39 16.51
N ASN A 251 19.78 -2.51 16.61
CA ASN A 251 19.15 -1.90 15.44
C ASN A 251 20.10 -0.96 14.69
N CYS A 252 20.98 -0.26 15.40
CA CYS A 252 22.00 0.60 14.79
C CYS A 252 22.99 -0.24 13.98
N TYR A 253 23.55 -1.29 14.59
CA TYR A 253 24.47 -2.20 13.90
C TYR A 253 23.82 -2.85 12.68
N LEU A 254 22.57 -3.32 12.80
CA LEU A 254 21.82 -3.89 11.68
C LEU A 254 21.71 -2.91 10.51
N GLN A 255 21.35 -1.65 10.79
CA GLN A 255 21.18 -0.64 9.76
C GLN A 255 22.52 -0.23 9.12
N VAL A 256 23.58 -0.02 9.93
CA VAL A 256 24.93 0.26 9.43
C VAL A 256 25.45 -0.89 8.55
N ALA A 257 25.24 -2.14 8.97
CA ALA A 257 25.63 -3.33 8.21
C ALA A 257 24.95 -3.35 6.83
N LYS A 258 23.64 -3.08 6.79
CA LYS A 258 22.84 -3.01 5.56
C LYS A 258 23.33 -1.89 4.63
N ASP A 259 23.56 -0.69 5.16
CA ASP A 259 23.93 0.49 4.36
C ASP A 259 25.39 0.48 3.87
N THR A 260 26.25 -0.32 4.52
CA THR A 260 27.65 -0.55 4.12
C THR A 260 27.85 -1.87 3.39
N ARG A 261 26.84 -2.75 3.36
CA ARG A 261 26.94 -4.16 2.94
C ARG A 261 28.11 -4.88 3.61
N ASN A 262 28.35 -4.60 4.89
CA ASN A 262 29.48 -5.17 5.63
C ASN A 262 29.01 -6.22 6.65
N PRO A 263 29.12 -7.53 6.35
CA PRO A 263 28.64 -8.59 7.25
C PRO A 263 29.41 -8.67 8.56
N LYS A 264 30.63 -8.08 8.66
CA LYS A 264 31.40 -8.08 9.91
C LYS A 264 30.68 -7.30 11.02
N VAL A 265 29.93 -6.26 10.66
CA VAL A 265 29.16 -5.45 11.61
C VAL A 265 28.08 -6.28 12.32
N CYS A 266 27.53 -7.31 11.66
CA CYS A 266 26.51 -8.17 12.24
C CYS A 266 27.01 -8.92 13.49
N SER A 267 28.32 -9.17 13.61
CA SER A 267 28.90 -9.83 14.79
C SER A 267 28.74 -9.03 16.10
N SER A 268 28.54 -7.71 15.99
CA SER A 268 28.29 -6.82 17.12
C SER A 268 26.84 -6.83 17.61
N ILE A 269 25.92 -7.47 16.86
CA ILE A 269 24.51 -7.60 17.26
C ILE A 269 24.41 -8.73 18.28
N THR A 270 23.91 -8.46 19.48
CA THR A 270 23.81 -9.46 20.57
C THR A 270 22.60 -10.39 20.43
N VAL A 271 21.49 -9.91 19.87
CA VAL A 271 20.28 -10.70 19.64
C VAL A 271 20.45 -11.63 18.43
N ALA A 272 20.41 -12.95 18.67
CA ALA A 272 20.68 -13.96 17.65
C ALA A 272 19.78 -13.84 16.40
N VAL A 273 18.48 -13.64 16.58
CA VAL A 273 17.52 -13.50 15.46
C VAL A 273 17.87 -12.30 14.56
N LEU A 274 18.17 -11.14 15.16
CA LEU A 274 18.58 -9.95 14.41
C LEU A 274 19.94 -10.13 13.74
N ARG A 275 20.85 -10.87 14.38
CA ARG A 275 22.17 -11.18 13.81
C ARG A 275 22.04 -12.04 12.55
N GLU A 276 21.22 -13.08 12.58
CA GLU A 276 20.94 -13.94 11.42
C GLU A 276 20.30 -13.13 10.28
N GLN A 277 19.30 -12.29 10.60
CA GLN A 277 18.69 -11.39 9.63
C GLN A 277 19.72 -10.43 8.99
N CYS A 278 20.61 -9.86 9.80
CA CYS A 278 21.69 -8.99 9.32
C CYS A 278 22.61 -9.70 8.32
N GLN A 279 22.99 -10.94 8.61
CA GLN A 279 23.85 -11.74 7.73
C GLN A 279 23.18 -12.02 6.39
N GLN A 280 21.89 -12.35 6.38
CA GLN A 280 21.13 -12.57 5.15
C GLN A 280 21.08 -11.29 4.28
N LEU A 281 20.81 -10.14 4.90
CA LEU A 281 20.68 -8.85 4.20
C LEU A 281 22.01 -8.30 3.64
N THR A 282 23.15 -8.78 4.14
CA THR A 282 24.48 -8.30 3.72
C THR A 282 25.16 -9.23 2.70
N GLN A 283 24.56 -10.38 2.40
CA GLN A 283 25.02 -11.33 1.39
C GLN A 283 24.37 -11.12 0.01
N SER A 284 23.29 -10.34 -0.07
CA SER A 284 22.57 -9.97 -1.30
C SER A 284 23.09 -8.70 -1.95
#